data_AF-A0A2D6P7S4-F1
#
_entry.id   AF-A0A2D6P7S4-F1
#
_cell.length_a   1.000
_cell.length_b   1.000
_cell.length_c   1.000
_cell.angle_alpha   90.00
_cell.angle_beta   90.00
_cell.angle_gamma   90.00
#
_symmetry.space_group_name_H-M   'P 1'
#
loop_
_entity.id
_entity.type
_entity.pdbx_description
1 polymer ?
#
loop_
_entity_poly.entity_id
_entity_poly.type
_entity_poly.pdbx_seq_one_letter_code
_entity_poly.pdbx_strand_id
1 'polypeptide(L)'
;MALFFEQFPKIAYDISGNKNFKLVTDIFRRIKIRSSVADNVSLFSNYDVPSGETPETTSFKHFGTTDYHWIILMTNNVTDRYYDWPLNEQDFEAFVKSKYSNPGAVHHYEITQSSGSTTSNGPFDYSHKIEVNSTETGAEAVSNYEYERRLQDEKRNIKLLDPNYLPLFLEEFEKLTRE
;
A
#
# COMPACT_ATOMS: atom_id res chain seq x y z
N MET A 1 7.07 -11.73 18.13
CA MET A 1 5.62 -11.60 17.84
C MET A 1 5.42 -10.18 17.36
N ALA A 2 4.65 -9.93 16.31
CA ALA A 2 4.43 -8.55 15.86
C ALA A 2 3.65 -7.81 16.96
N LEU A 3 4.19 -6.68 17.44
CA LEU A 3 3.61 -5.82 18.49
C LEU A 3 2.13 -5.46 18.22
N PHE A 4 1.74 -5.44 16.94
CA PHE A 4 0.35 -5.23 16.50
C PHE A 4 -0.68 -6.10 17.24
N PHE A 5 -0.49 -7.42 17.26
CA PHE A 5 -1.50 -8.34 17.82
C PHE A 5 -1.50 -8.38 19.35
N GLU A 6 -0.49 -7.79 19.99
CA GLU A 6 -0.43 -7.68 21.45
C GLU A 6 -1.36 -6.58 21.97
N GLN A 7 -1.71 -5.60 21.13
CA GLN A 7 -2.61 -4.50 21.50
C GLN A 7 -4.08 -4.89 21.51
N PHE A 8 -4.45 -5.98 20.83
CA PHE A 8 -5.83 -6.44 20.75
C PHE A 8 -6.27 -7.18 22.01
N PRO A 9 -7.52 -6.97 22.48
CA PRO A 9 -8.06 -7.74 23.59
C PRO A 9 -8.19 -9.21 23.22
N LYS A 10 -8.23 -10.06 24.24
CA LYS A 10 -8.49 -11.49 24.06
C LYS A 10 -9.97 -11.78 24.26
N ILE A 11 -10.53 -12.61 23.39
CA ILE A 11 -11.92 -13.08 23.47
C ILE A 11 -11.95 -14.60 23.65
N ALA A 12 -12.98 -15.08 24.34
CA ALA A 12 -13.28 -16.50 24.41
C ALA A 12 -13.99 -16.93 23.11
N TYR A 13 -13.31 -17.69 22.27
CA TYR A 13 -13.83 -18.13 20.97
C TYR A 13 -13.84 -19.66 20.87
N ASP A 14 -14.92 -20.19 20.30
CA ASP A 14 -15.06 -21.61 20.03
C ASP A 14 -14.75 -21.87 18.56
N ILE A 15 -13.57 -22.44 18.31
CA ILE A 15 -13.07 -22.75 16.97
C ILE A 15 -13.82 -23.95 16.36
N SER A 16 -14.32 -24.86 17.20
CA SER A 16 -14.83 -26.17 16.78
C SER A 16 -16.35 -26.31 16.89
N GLY A 17 -17.06 -25.29 17.38
CA GLY A 17 -18.51 -25.31 17.58
C GLY A 17 -18.97 -26.31 18.64
N ASN A 18 -18.07 -26.79 19.50
CA ASN A 18 -18.32 -27.82 20.51
C ASN A 18 -18.43 -27.26 21.94
N LYS A 19 -18.60 -25.93 22.07
CA LYS A 19 -18.62 -25.17 23.32
C LYS A 19 -17.31 -25.23 24.13
N ASN A 20 -16.20 -25.61 23.50
CA ASN A 20 -14.87 -25.56 24.11
C ASN A 20 -14.20 -24.22 23.76
N PHE A 21 -14.35 -23.24 24.65
CA PHE A 21 -13.84 -21.89 24.43
C PHE A 21 -12.33 -21.82 24.68
N LYS A 22 -11.60 -21.27 23.71
CA LYS A 22 -10.19 -20.91 23.85
C LYS A 22 -10.05 -19.40 23.88
N LEU A 23 -9.11 -18.93 24.69
CA LEU A 23 -8.75 -17.52 24.75
C LEU A 23 -7.87 -17.18 23.54
N VAL A 24 -8.40 -16.40 22.60
CA VAL A 24 -7.71 -16.00 21.36
C VAL A 24 -7.68 -14.48 21.22
N THR A 25 -6.72 -13.95 20.46
CA THR A 25 -6.66 -12.53 20.13
C THR A 25 -7.83 -12.13 19.23
N ASP A 26 -8.52 -11.04 19.56
CA ASP A 26 -9.68 -10.55 18.80
C ASP A 26 -9.25 -9.84 17.52
N ILE A 27 -9.17 -10.59 16.43
CA ILE A 27 -8.87 -10.06 15.09
C ILE A 27 -10.12 -9.59 14.32
N PHE A 28 -11.32 -9.68 14.92
CA PHE A 28 -12.57 -9.26 14.26
C PHE A 28 -12.77 -7.74 14.34
N ARG A 29 -12.02 -7.06 15.20
CA ARG A 29 -12.04 -5.60 15.32
C ARG A 29 -11.33 -4.96 14.13
N ARG A 30 -12.10 -4.25 13.31
CA ARG A 30 -11.54 -3.40 12.25
C ARG A 30 -11.14 -2.06 12.84
N ILE A 31 -9.84 -1.83 12.95
CA ILE A 31 -9.30 -0.52 13.35
C ILE A 31 -9.05 0.29 12.07
N LYS A 32 -9.65 1.47 11.99
CA LYS A 32 -9.41 2.41 10.91
C LYS A 32 -8.94 3.73 11.53
N ILE A 33 -7.80 4.22 11.06
CA ILE A 33 -7.31 5.55 11.42
C ILE A 33 -8.35 6.57 10.97
N ARG A 34 -8.71 7.51 11.84
CA ARG A 34 -9.63 8.60 11.49
C ARG A 34 -9.05 9.38 10.31
N SER A 35 -9.87 9.64 9.29
CA SER A 35 -9.43 10.32 8.06
C SER A 35 -8.76 11.68 8.34
N SER A 36 -9.23 12.40 9.36
CA SER A 36 -8.64 13.68 9.78
C SER A 36 -7.17 13.60 10.21
N VAL A 37 -6.71 12.44 10.70
CA VAL A 37 -5.30 12.21 11.04
C VAL A 37 -4.52 11.79 9.80
N ALA A 38 -5.12 11.00 8.91
CA ALA A 38 -4.52 10.57 7.65
C ALA A 38 -4.30 11.71 6.65
N ASP A 39 -5.14 12.75 6.68
CA ASP A 39 -5.08 13.90 5.78
C ASP A 39 -4.11 14.99 6.25
N ASN A 40 -3.50 14.83 7.43
CA ASN A 40 -2.58 15.83 7.96
C ASN A 40 -1.19 15.67 7.34
N VAL A 41 -0.92 16.48 6.30
CA VAL A 41 0.31 16.47 5.50
C VAL A 41 1.57 16.65 6.35
N SER A 42 1.50 17.28 7.53
CA SER A 42 2.68 17.45 8.40
C SER A 42 3.09 16.17 9.11
N LEU A 43 2.23 15.15 9.18
CA LEU A 43 2.51 13.90 9.87
C LEU A 43 3.25 12.90 8.98
N PHE A 44 3.22 13.08 7.66
CA PHE A 44 3.70 12.09 6.70
C PHE A 44 4.78 12.67 5.79
N SER A 45 5.84 11.88 5.60
CA SER A 45 6.84 12.10 4.56
C SER A 45 6.65 11.06 3.45
N ASN A 46 6.79 11.47 2.19
CA ASN A 46 6.84 10.52 1.07
C ASN A 46 8.19 9.79 1.07
N TYR A 47 8.17 8.49 0.84
CA TYR A 47 9.34 7.64 0.76
C TYR A 47 9.22 6.71 -0.46
N ASP A 48 10.32 6.59 -1.19
CA ASP A 48 10.41 5.73 -2.36
C ASP A 48 11.09 4.40 -1.97
N VAL A 49 10.32 3.33 -1.92
CA VAL A 49 10.77 2.02 -1.43
C VAL A 49 11.72 1.36 -2.43
N PRO A 50 12.99 1.07 -2.09
CA PRO A 50 13.88 0.35 -2.99
C PRO A 50 13.36 -1.04 -3.38
N SER A 51 13.71 -1.51 -4.58
CA SER A 51 13.32 -2.85 -5.04
C SER A 51 13.80 -3.94 -4.06
N GLY A 52 12.88 -4.82 -3.65
CA GLY A 52 13.17 -5.93 -2.74
C GLY A 52 13.13 -5.58 -1.25
N GLU A 53 12.78 -4.34 -0.89
CA GLU A 53 12.62 -3.95 0.50
C GLU A 53 11.26 -4.41 1.05
N THR A 54 11.25 -5.10 2.20
CA THR A 54 10.01 -5.52 2.86
C THR A 54 9.52 -4.45 3.85
N PRO A 55 8.23 -4.44 4.22
CA PRO A 55 7.69 -3.52 5.22
C PRO A 55 8.47 -3.50 6.55
N GLU A 56 9.00 -4.64 7.02
CA GLU A 56 9.84 -4.72 8.21
C GLU A 56 11.18 -4.05 8.02
N THR A 57 11.79 -4.22 6.84
CA THR A 57 13.07 -3.60 6.52
C THR A 57 12.90 -2.09 6.45
N THR A 58 11.83 -1.61 5.81
CA THR A 58 11.49 -0.19 5.77
C THR A 58 11.20 0.35 7.18
N SER A 59 10.47 -0.41 8.02
CA SER A 59 10.24 -0.07 9.43
C SER A 59 11.55 0.02 10.22
N PHE A 60 12.46 -0.93 10.02
CA PHE A 60 13.76 -0.92 10.70
C PHE A 60 14.60 0.29 10.31
N LYS A 61 14.61 0.67 9.03
CA LYS A 61 15.32 1.86 8.53
C LYS A 61 14.73 3.16 9.06
N HIS A 62 13.40 3.23 9.18
CA HIS A 62 12.70 4.46 9.54
C HIS A 62 12.51 4.65 11.06
N PHE A 63 12.06 3.60 11.76
CA PHE A 63 11.75 3.63 13.19
C PHE A 63 12.83 2.97 14.07
N GLY A 64 13.85 2.33 13.49
CA GLY A 64 14.89 1.60 14.23
C GLY A 64 14.45 0.22 14.75
N THR A 65 13.23 -0.22 14.43
CA THR A 65 12.70 -1.54 14.80
C THR A 65 11.83 -2.11 13.68
N THR A 66 11.80 -3.44 13.57
CA THR A 66 10.90 -4.17 12.65
C THR A 66 9.46 -4.24 13.14
N ASP A 67 9.21 -3.88 14.40
CA ASP A 67 7.93 -4.13 15.06
C ASP A 67 6.81 -3.20 14.63
N TYR A 68 7.14 -2.06 14.03
CA TYR A 68 6.18 -1.03 13.60
C TYR A 68 5.83 -1.09 12.11
N HIS A 69 6.17 -2.19 11.41
CA HIS A 69 5.85 -2.37 9.99
C HIS A 69 4.36 -2.29 9.70
N TRP A 70 3.50 -2.73 10.64
CA TRP A 70 2.05 -2.67 10.50
C TRP A 70 1.52 -1.23 10.46
N ILE A 71 2.21 -0.27 11.09
CA ILE A 71 1.83 1.14 11.02
C ILE A 71 1.98 1.62 9.58
N ILE A 72 3.10 1.27 8.93
CA ILE A 72 3.36 1.60 7.53
C ILE A 72 2.30 0.97 6.61
N LEU A 73 1.93 -0.29 6.86
CA LEU A 73 0.88 -0.96 6.10
C LEU A 73 -0.48 -0.26 6.29
N MET A 74 -0.83 0.08 7.53
CA MET A 74 -2.11 0.74 7.84
C MET A 74 -2.19 2.17 7.29
N THR A 75 -1.12 2.96 7.36
CA THR A 75 -1.12 4.34 6.86
C THR A 75 -1.25 4.41 5.34
N ASN A 76 -0.79 3.37 4.64
CA ASN A 76 -0.86 3.25 3.18
C ASN A 76 -2.05 2.42 2.68
N ASN A 77 -2.97 2.01 3.57
CA ASN A 77 -4.11 1.14 3.25
C ASN A 77 -3.71 -0.17 2.53
N VAL A 78 -2.54 -0.71 2.84
CA VAL A 78 -2.04 -1.97 2.27
C VAL A 78 -2.77 -3.12 2.98
N THR A 79 -3.58 -3.87 2.23
CA THR A 79 -4.37 -4.97 2.78
C THR A 79 -3.67 -6.32 2.59
N ASP A 80 -3.13 -6.54 1.39
CA ASP A 80 -2.36 -7.72 1.06
C ASP A 80 -0.88 -7.35 0.97
N ARG A 81 -0.13 -7.75 2.00
CA ARG A 81 1.31 -7.56 2.04
C ARG A 81 2.04 -8.08 0.79
N TYR A 82 1.57 -9.14 0.16
CA TYR A 82 2.30 -9.79 -0.93
C TYR A 82 2.05 -9.12 -2.28
N TYR A 83 0.86 -8.60 -2.53
CA TYR A 83 0.50 -8.01 -3.84
C TYR A 83 0.35 -6.50 -3.81
N ASP A 84 -0.01 -5.91 -2.67
CA ASP A 84 -0.18 -4.44 -2.55
C ASP A 84 1.16 -3.75 -2.25
N TRP A 85 2.18 -4.47 -1.78
CA TRP A 85 3.53 -3.96 -1.58
C TRP A 85 4.35 -4.01 -2.88
N PRO A 86 5.28 -3.05 -3.12
CA PRO A 86 6.16 -3.08 -4.28
C PRO A 86 6.94 -4.39 -4.38
N LEU A 87 6.81 -5.05 -5.53
CA LEU A 87 7.52 -6.30 -5.82
C LEU A 87 8.98 -6.02 -6.16
N ASN A 88 9.84 -7.01 -5.94
CA ASN A 88 11.18 -6.98 -6.53
C ASN A 88 11.09 -7.19 -8.06
N GLU A 89 12.15 -6.84 -8.79
CA GLU A 89 12.15 -6.91 -10.25
C GLU A 89 11.95 -8.34 -10.79
N GLN A 90 12.48 -9.36 -10.12
CA GLN A 90 12.36 -10.76 -10.55
C GLN A 90 10.93 -11.28 -10.39
N ASP A 91 10.31 -11.00 -9.25
CA ASP A 91 8.93 -11.36 -8.95
C ASP A 91 7.96 -10.57 -9.81
N PHE A 92 8.28 -9.30 -10.12
CA PHE A 92 7.51 -8.50 -11.07
C PHE A 92 7.54 -9.12 -12.47
N GLU A 93 8.70 -9.53 -12.97
CA GLU A 93 8.80 -10.17 -14.28
C GLU A 93 8.02 -11.50 -14.32
N ALA A 94 8.07 -12.29 -13.26
CA ALA A 94 7.28 -13.50 -13.12
C ALA A 94 5.77 -13.22 -13.05
N PHE A 95 5.36 -12.17 -12.32
CA PHE A 95 3.99 -11.72 -12.22
C PHE A 95 3.43 -11.33 -13.59
N VAL A 96 4.14 -10.48 -14.35
CA VAL A 96 3.68 -10.04 -15.66
C VAL A 96 3.59 -11.22 -16.65
N LYS A 97 4.56 -12.14 -16.64
CA LYS A 97 4.54 -13.34 -17.49
C LYS A 97 3.41 -14.32 -17.14
N SER A 98 3.04 -14.41 -15.86
CA SER A 98 1.94 -15.28 -15.43
C SER A 98 0.56 -14.68 -15.69
N LYS A 99 0.44 -13.35 -15.60
CA LYS A 99 -0.82 -12.62 -15.84
C LYS A 99 -1.14 -12.44 -17.32
N TYR A 100 -0.13 -12.18 -18.16
CA TYR A 100 -0.30 -11.87 -19.58
C TYR A 100 0.39 -12.91 -20.48
N SER A 101 -0.34 -13.46 -21.44
CA SER A 101 0.24 -14.33 -22.47
C SER A 101 1.22 -13.58 -23.39
N ASN A 102 1.02 -12.27 -23.57
CA ASN A 102 1.95 -11.38 -24.29
C ASN A 102 2.15 -10.07 -23.52
N PRO A 103 3.23 -9.95 -22.73
CA PRO A 103 3.57 -8.72 -21.99
C PRO A 103 3.77 -7.48 -22.86
N GLY A 104 4.19 -7.66 -24.13
CA GLY A 104 4.40 -6.55 -25.06
C GLY A 104 3.16 -6.15 -25.85
N ALA A 105 2.01 -6.81 -25.64
CA ALA A 105 0.77 -6.42 -26.30
C ALA A 105 0.24 -5.09 -25.73
N VAL A 106 -0.46 -4.34 -26.58
CA VAL A 106 -1.10 -3.08 -26.20
C VAL A 106 -2.23 -3.36 -25.21
N HIS A 107 -2.15 -2.73 -24.04
CA HIS A 107 -3.20 -2.76 -23.02
C HIS A 107 -4.29 -1.74 -23.33
N HIS A 108 -3.90 -0.50 -23.59
CA HIS A 108 -4.78 0.62 -23.91
C HIS A 108 -4.00 1.69 -24.68
N TYR A 109 -4.72 2.69 -25.19
CA TYR A 109 -4.12 3.88 -25.76
C TYR A 109 -4.40 5.06 -24.84
N GLU A 110 -3.44 5.96 -24.70
CA GLU A 110 -3.55 7.13 -23.85
C GLU A 110 -3.20 8.42 -24.60
N ILE A 111 -3.78 9.54 -24.17
CA ILE A 111 -3.39 10.88 -24.61
C ILE A 111 -3.23 11.79 -23.39
N THR A 112 -2.40 12.82 -23.51
CA THR A 112 -2.34 13.87 -22.49
C THR A 112 -3.63 14.69 -22.53
N GLN A 113 -4.27 14.85 -21.38
CA GLN A 113 -5.53 15.59 -21.27
C GLN A 113 -5.38 17.04 -21.74
N SER A 114 -6.42 17.55 -22.39
CA SER A 114 -6.47 18.92 -22.94
C SER A 114 -6.98 19.97 -21.94
N SER A 115 -7.50 19.54 -20.78
CA SER A 115 -8.00 20.40 -19.70
C SER A 115 -7.72 19.76 -18.35
N GLY A 116 -7.42 20.56 -17.33
CA GLY A 116 -7.00 20.09 -16.00
C GLY A 116 -5.47 20.10 -15.82
N SER A 117 -4.93 19.10 -15.12
CA SER A 117 -3.48 18.96 -14.92
C SER A 117 -2.81 18.51 -16.22
N THR A 118 -2.36 19.42 -17.07
CA THR A 118 -1.75 19.07 -18.37
C THR A 118 -0.27 18.67 -18.25
N THR A 119 0.29 18.79 -17.05
CA THR A 119 1.71 18.52 -16.75
C THR A 119 1.84 17.49 -15.65
N SER A 120 2.87 16.66 -15.75
CA SER A 120 3.25 15.73 -14.69
C SER A 120 3.88 16.47 -13.51
N ASN A 121 3.54 16.06 -12.28
CA ASN A 121 4.15 16.60 -11.05
C ASN A 121 5.34 15.75 -10.55
N GLY A 122 5.81 14.78 -11.35
CA GLY A 122 6.99 13.97 -11.03
C GLY A 122 7.21 12.80 -11.98
N PRO A 123 8.35 12.09 -11.92
CA PRO A 123 8.71 11.04 -12.87
C PRO A 123 7.72 9.86 -12.96
N PHE A 124 6.88 9.69 -11.94
CA PHE A 124 5.90 8.60 -11.83
C PHE A 124 4.45 9.10 -11.81
N ASP A 125 4.23 10.40 -12.06
CA ASP A 125 2.88 10.98 -12.10
C ASP A 125 2.32 10.92 -13.52
N TYR A 126 1.39 9.97 -13.72
CA TYR A 126 0.66 9.77 -14.96
C TYR A 126 -0.79 10.29 -14.88
N SER A 127 -1.15 11.08 -13.87
CA SER A 127 -2.51 11.60 -13.66
C SER A 127 -3.03 12.50 -14.80
N HIS A 128 -2.13 12.98 -15.66
CA HIS A 128 -2.46 13.79 -16.83
C HIS A 128 -2.76 12.97 -18.09
N LYS A 129 -2.60 11.65 -18.04
CA LYS A 129 -2.90 10.73 -19.14
C LYS A 129 -4.33 10.21 -19.00
N ILE A 130 -5.06 10.18 -20.09
CA ILE A 130 -6.44 9.66 -20.18
C ILE A 130 -6.51 8.57 -21.23
N GLU A 131 -7.22 7.49 -20.92
CA GLU A 131 -7.43 6.38 -21.85
C GLU A 131 -8.35 6.81 -23.00
N VAL A 132 -7.95 6.50 -24.23
CA VAL A 132 -8.65 6.84 -25.47
C VAL A 132 -8.69 5.66 -26.44
N ASN A 133 -9.50 5.80 -27.49
CA ASN A 133 -9.52 4.83 -28.59
C ASN A 133 -8.28 4.99 -29.47
N SER A 134 -7.89 3.91 -30.15
CA SER A 134 -6.74 3.88 -31.08
C SER A 134 -6.86 4.82 -32.28
N THR A 135 -8.07 5.31 -32.57
CA THR A 135 -8.38 6.20 -33.69
C THR A 135 -8.16 7.68 -33.37
N GLU A 136 -7.92 8.02 -32.10
CA GLU A 136 -7.70 9.40 -31.69
C GLU A 136 -6.34 9.93 -32.14
N THR A 137 -6.31 11.18 -32.60
CA THR A 137 -5.08 11.79 -33.11
C THR A 137 -4.12 12.07 -31.96
N GLY A 138 -2.92 11.49 -32.02
CA GLY A 138 -1.92 11.63 -30.96
C GLY A 138 -2.04 10.60 -29.83
N ALA A 139 -2.83 9.54 -30.02
CA ALA A 139 -2.91 8.42 -29.09
C ALA A 139 -1.58 7.65 -29.04
N GLU A 140 -1.04 7.46 -27.83
CA GLU A 140 0.14 6.65 -27.55
C GLU A 140 -0.30 5.27 -27.05
N ALA A 141 0.29 4.19 -27.57
CA ALA A 141 -0.01 2.84 -27.12
C ALA A 141 0.80 2.51 -25.86
N VAL A 142 0.13 2.01 -24.82
CA VAL A 142 0.75 1.52 -23.60
C VAL A 142 0.71 -0.01 -23.59
N SER A 143 1.85 -0.65 -23.39
CA SER A 143 1.94 -2.10 -23.27
C SER A 143 1.47 -2.62 -21.91
N ASN A 144 1.09 -3.90 -21.84
CA ASN A 144 0.76 -4.55 -20.56
C ASN A 144 1.91 -4.42 -19.55
N TYR A 145 3.15 -4.57 -20.02
CA TYR A 145 4.35 -4.42 -19.17
C TYR A 145 4.50 -2.99 -18.61
N GLU A 146 4.33 -1.98 -19.45
CA GLU A 146 4.41 -0.57 -19.01
C GLU A 146 3.30 -0.23 -18.03
N TYR A 147 2.07 -0.68 -18.29
CA TYR A 147 0.94 -0.48 -17.38
C TYR A 147 1.22 -1.05 -15.98
N GLU A 148 1.66 -2.31 -15.90
CA GLU A 148 1.99 -2.94 -14.63
C GLU A 148 3.18 -2.29 -13.93
N ARG A 149 4.17 -1.80 -14.69
CA ARG A 149 5.33 -1.09 -14.14
C ARG A 149 4.90 0.24 -13.51
N ARG A 150 3.99 0.98 -14.14
CA ARG A 150 3.43 2.22 -13.58
C ARG A 150 2.67 1.96 -12.28
N LEU A 151 1.90 0.87 -12.21
CA LEU A 151 1.23 0.45 -10.97
C LEU A 151 2.23 0.12 -9.85
N GLN A 152 3.35 -0.52 -10.18
CA GLN A 152 4.42 -0.77 -9.20
C GLN A 152 5.10 0.53 -8.76
N ASP A 153 5.35 1.46 -9.67
CA ASP A 153 5.92 2.77 -9.35
C ASP A 153 5.02 3.57 -8.39
N GLU A 154 3.70 3.50 -8.58
CA GLU A 154 2.72 4.10 -7.65
C GLU A 154 2.79 3.45 -6.27
N LYS A 155 2.81 2.10 -6.20
CA LYS A 155 2.95 1.36 -4.93
C LYS A 155 4.26 1.62 -4.20
N ARG A 156 5.32 1.95 -4.93
CA ARG A 156 6.65 2.24 -4.38
C ARG A 156 6.70 3.55 -3.60
N ASN A 157 5.83 4.50 -3.96
CA ASN A 157 5.69 5.77 -3.26
C ASN A 157 4.74 5.62 -2.07
N ILE A 158 5.31 5.46 -0.88
CA ILE A 158 4.55 5.29 0.36
C ILE A 158 4.64 6.52 1.25
N LYS A 159 3.62 6.71 2.08
CA LYS A 159 3.59 7.68 3.17
C LYS A 159 4.16 7.04 4.43
N LEU A 160 5.24 7.62 4.96
CA LEU A 160 5.82 7.25 6.25
C LEU A 160 5.43 8.27 7.31
N LEU A 161 4.94 7.78 8.45
CA LEU A 161 4.68 8.61 9.63
C LEU A 161 6.00 9.13 10.20
N ASP A 162 6.10 10.42 10.50
CA ASP A 162 7.27 10.97 11.18
C ASP A 162 7.45 10.30 12.57
N PRO A 163 8.64 9.74 12.88
CA PRO A 163 8.91 9.05 14.15
C PRO A 163 8.57 9.86 15.40
N ASN A 164 8.59 11.21 15.33
CA ASN A 164 8.21 12.08 16.43
C ASN A 164 6.74 11.92 16.85
N TYR A 165 5.87 11.51 15.93
CA TYR A 165 4.44 11.30 16.17
C TYR A 165 4.08 9.84 16.46
N LEU A 166 5.06 8.93 16.43
CA LEU A 166 4.85 7.51 16.73
C LEU A 166 4.20 7.27 18.11
N PRO A 167 4.62 7.94 19.21
CA PRO A 167 3.99 7.72 20.52
C PRO A 167 2.52 8.12 20.54
N LEU A 168 2.18 9.26 19.93
CA LEU A 168 0.80 9.75 19.83
C LEU A 168 -0.08 8.79 19.02
N PHE A 169 0.47 8.25 17.93
CA PHE A 169 -0.23 7.27 17.10
C PHE A 169 -0.53 5.98 17.88
N LEU A 170 0.44 5.48 18.65
CA LEU A 170 0.26 4.27 19.47
C LEU A 170 -0.79 4.47 20.56
N GLU A 171 -0.82 5.63 21.22
CA GLU A 171 -1.81 5.95 22.23
C GLU A 171 -3.23 5.98 21.65
N GLU A 172 -3.42 6.66 20.51
CA GLU A 172 -4.73 6.71 19.84
C GLU A 172 -5.14 5.32 19.32
N PHE A 173 -4.20 4.53 18.81
CA PHE A 173 -4.47 3.16 18.39
C PHE A 173 -4.90 2.28 19.57
N GLU A 174 -4.19 2.33 20.70
CA GLU A 174 -4.54 1.59 21.92
C GLU A 174 -5.93 1.98 22.43
N LYS A 175 -6.26 3.27 22.40
CA LYS A 175 -7.59 3.78 22.75
C LYS A 175 -8.67 3.21 21.83
N LEU A 176 -8.50 3.29 20.51
CA LEU A 176 -9.45 2.74 19.53
C LEU A 176 -9.59 1.22 19.63
N THR A 177 -8.55 0.52 20.07
CA THR A 177 -8.57 -0.93 20.24
C THR A 177 -9.36 -1.36 21.48
N ARG A 178 -9.40 -0.49 22.51
CA ARG A 178 -10.10 -0.72 23.79
C ARG A 178 -11.56 -0.26 23.79
N GLU A 179 -11.92 0.69 22.92
CA GLU A 179 -13.32 1.03 22.63
C GLU A 179 -14.08 -0.17 21.99
#